data_AF-A0A818FF19-F1
#
_entry.id   AF-A0A818FF19-F1
#
_cell.length_a   1.000
_cell.length_b   1.000
_cell.length_c   1.000
_cell.angle_alpha   90.00
_cell.angle_beta   90.00
_cell.angle_gamma   90.00
#
_symmetry.space_group_name_H-M   'P 1'
#
loop_
_entity.id
_entity.type
_entity.pdbx_description
1 polymer ?
#
loop_
_entity_poly.entity_id
_entity_poly.type
_entity_poly.pdbx_seq_one_letter_code
_entity_poly.pdbx_strand_id
1 'polypeptide(L)'
;MDAKEKEIFTLINNHRRQYDLPVLETSINLAYVAHTHAVDVSENNLDVYGAIWINMNYMVLSALQHYAKTSGPYSDKARQIYGQLRTNLITNMYRVYEKTGHIWEQYDDKTGHGQGSHSFTGWSSLIVLIMSELYDD
;
A
#
# COMPACT_ATOMS: atom_id res chain seq x y z
N MET A 1 6.45 -9.10 -15.62
CA MET A 1 7.37 -8.93 -14.50
C MET A 1 8.68 -9.62 -14.84
N ASP A 2 9.77 -8.86 -14.87
CA ASP A 2 11.08 -9.38 -15.24
C ASP A 2 11.72 -10.17 -14.08
N ALA A 3 12.91 -10.75 -14.34
CA ALA A 3 13.61 -11.55 -13.36
C ALA A 3 14.08 -10.75 -12.13
N LYS A 4 14.39 -9.46 -12.29
CA LYS A 4 14.83 -8.59 -11.19
C LYS A 4 13.68 -8.23 -10.27
N GLU A 5 12.50 -7.97 -10.83
CA GLU A 5 11.30 -7.72 -10.03
C GLU A 5 10.98 -8.94 -9.16
N LYS A 6 11.01 -10.16 -9.71
CA LYS A 6 10.84 -11.41 -8.95
C LYS A 6 11.85 -11.59 -7.81
N GLU A 7 13.10 -11.18 -8.03
CA GLU A 7 14.17 -11.25 -7.04
C GLU A 7 13.92 -10.29 -5.87
N ILE A 8 13.52 -9.05 -6.15
CA ILE A 8 13.11 -8.06 -5.14
C ILE A 8 11.94 -8.59 -4.31
N PHE A 9 10.92 -9.17 -4.94
CA PHE A 9 9.78 -9.75 -4.22
C PHE A 9 10.16 -10.96 -3.34
N THR A 10 11.13 -11.76 -3.79
CA THR A 10 11.66 -12.90 -3.01
C THR A 10 12.39 -12.40 -1.75
N LEU A 11 13.18 -11.33 -1.88
CA LEU A 11 13.87 -10.71 -0.76
C LEU A 11 12.88 -10.14 0.28
N ILE A 12 11.81 -9.49 -0.17
CA ILE A 12 10.76 -8.94 0.69
C ILE A 12 10.02 -10.05 1.46
N ASN A 13 9.66 -11.15 0.79
CA ASN A 13 9.01 -12.29 1.43
C ASN A 13 9.93 -13.02 2.43
N ASN A 14 11.24 -13.04 2.19
CA ASN A 14 12.20 -13.60 3.13
C ASN A 14 12.38 -12.71 4.37
N HIS A 15 12.34 -11.38 4.22
CA HIS A 15 12.33 -10.45 5.35
C HIS A 15 11.07 -10.64 6.22
N ARG A 16 9.90 -10.88 5.62
CA ARG A 16 8.64 -11.15 6.36
C ARG A 16 8.75 -12.33 7.34
N ARG A 17 9.41 -13.42 6.95
CA ARG A 17 9.59 -14.61 7.80
C ARG A 17 10.41 -14.32 9.06
N GLN A 18 11.20 -13.26 9.07
CA GLN A 18 12.03 -12.87 10.21
C GLN A 18 11.24 -12.14 11.31
N TYR A 19 10.09 -11.53 10.99
CA TYR A 19 9.35 -10.64 11.91
C TYR A 19 7.94 -11.12 12.30
N ASP A 20 7.53 -12.33 11.88
CA ASP A 20 6.26 -12.98 12.24
C ASP A 20 5.02 -12.05 12.19
N LEU A 21 4.96 -11.21 11.15
CA LEU A 21 3.90 -10.21 11.01
C LEU A 21 2.57 -10.88 10.62
N PRO A 22 1.46 -10.64 11.36
CA PRO A 22 0.19 -11.30 11.12
C PRO A 22 -0.40 -10.97 9.74
N VAL A 23 -1.03 -11.98 9.14
CA VAL A 23 -1.71 -11.90 7.85
C VAL A 23 -3.07 -11.23 8.05
N LEU A 24 -3.25 -10.05 7.43
CA LEU A 24 -4.56 -9.48 7.05
C LEU A 24 -5.55 -9.05 8.16
N GLU A 25 -5.14 -8.37 9.24
CA GLU A 25 -6.14 -7.78 10.17
C GLU A 25 -6.03 -6.27 10.44
N THR A 26 -5.10 -5.55 9.83
CA THR A 26 -5.13 -4.09 9.86
C THR A 26 -5.29 -3.58 8.45
N SER A 27 -6.55 -3.31 8.14
CA SER A 27 -7.07 -2.42 7.11
C SER A 27 -5.97 -1.58 6.47
N ILE A 28 -5.81 -1.67 5.15
CA ILE A 28 -4.85 -0.90 4.33
C ILE A 28 -5.36 0.56 4.23
N ASN A 29 -5.71 1.14 5.37
CA ASN A 29 -6.64 2.25 5.44
C ASN A 29 -5.87 3.56 5.54
N LEU A 30 -5.56 4.11 4.38
CA LEU A 30 -5.72 5.55 4.19
C LEU A 30 -7.18 5.97 4.41
N ALA A 31 -8.15 5.04 4.28
CA ALA A 31 -9.54 5.26 4.67
C ALA A 31 -9.71 5.54 6.19
N TYR A 32 -8.74 5.22 7.06
CA TYR A 32 -8.83 5.45 8.49
C TYR A 32 -8.61 6.93 8.84
N VAL A 33 -7.91 7.67 7.98
CA VAL A 33 -7.75 9.12 8.13
C VAL A 33 -9.02 9.86 7.66
N ALA A 34 -9.78 9.29 6.73
CA ALA A 34 -11.03 9.86 6.22
C ALA A 34 -12.28 9.50 7.04
N HIS A 35 -12.29 8.39 7.79
CA HIS A 35 -13.45 7.91 8.55
C HIS A 35 -13.80 8.70 9.82
N THR A 36 -13.31 9.94 9.98
CA THR A 36 -13.72 10.82 11.09
C THR A 36 -15.07 11.50 10.87
N HIS A 37 -15.72 11.31 9.72
CA HIS A 37 -17.10 11.75 9.49
C HIS A 37 -17.91 10.60 8.88
N ALA A 38 -18.78 9.99 9.70
CA ALA A 38 -19.77 9.03 9.25
C ALA A 38 -20.78 9.75 8.36
N VAL A 39 -20.60 9.64 7.04
CA VAL A 39 -21.70 9.74 6.09
C VAL A 39 -22.07 8.31 5.75
N ASP A 40 -23.29 7.93 6.10
CA ASP A 40 -23.88 6.65 5.73
C ASP A 40 -24.03 6.61 4.20
N VAL A 41 -23.11 5.94 3.51
CA VAL A 41 -23.12 5.75 2.04
C VAL A 41 -23.75 4.40 1.72
N SER A 42 -24.91 4.10 2.30
CA SER A 42 -25.70 2.92 1.93
C SER A 42 -26.59 3.15 0.69
N GLU A 43 -26.68 4.38 0.18
CA GLU A 43 -27.57 4.71 -0.96
C GLU A 43 -26.88 4.95 -2.31
N ASN A 44 -25.56 4.93 -2.42
CA ASN A 44 -24.89 5.02 -3.72
C ASN A 44 -23.75 4.02 -3.81
N ASN A 45 -23.97 3.01 -4.65
CA ASN A 45 -23.06 1.91 -5.01
C ASN A 45 -21.83 2.42 -5.80
N LEU A 46 -21.08 3.33 -5.20
CA LEU A 46 -19.89 3.94 -5.76
C LEU A 46 -18.69 3.42 -4.98
N ASP A 47 -18.00 2.44 -5.56
CA ASP A 47 -16.80 1.75 -5.04
C ASP A 47 -15.59 2.68 -4.78
N VAL A 48 -15.75 4.00 -4.85
CA VAL A 48 -14.69 5.02 -4.78
C VAL A 48 -14.29 5.42 -3.36
N TYR A 49 -15.15 5.28 -2.36
CA TYR A 49 -14.84 5.73 -0.98
C TYR A 49 -14.02 4.72 -0.15
N GLY A 50 -13.77 3.54 -0.70
CA GLY A 50 -12.97 2.47 -0.07
C GLY A 50 -11.85 1.95 -0.99
N ALA A 51 -11.49 2.67 -2.04
CA ALA A 51 -10.44 2.22 -2.94
C ALA A 51 -9.05 2.67 -2.45
N ILE A 52 -8.07 1.76 -2.52
CA ILE A 52 -6.65 1.99 -2.27
C ILE A 52 -6.00 2.42 -3.58
N TRP A 53 -5.53 3.67 -3.61
CA TRP A 53 -4.83 4.25 -4.75
C TRP A 53 -3.33 4.40 -4.46
N ILE A 54 -2.48 3.88 -5.36
CA ILE A 54 -1.03 3.80 -5.11
C ILE A 54 -0.34 5.17 -5.14
N ASN A 55 -0.79 6.12 -5.96
CA ASN A 55 -0.28 7.51 -5.95
C ASN A 55 -0.49 8.22 -4.60
N MET A 56 -1.69 8.10 -4.02
CA MET A 56 -1.97 8.70 -2.71
C MET A 56 -1.13 8.06 -1.61
N ASN A 57 -0.99 6.73 -1.66
CA ASN A 57 -0.15 6.00 -0.72
C ASN A 57 1.33 6.34 -0.88
N TYR A 58 1.82 6.58 -2.09
CA TYR A 58 3.19 7.05 -2.32
C TYR A 58 3.47 8.38 -1.61
N MET A 59 2.57 9.36 -1.74
CA MET A 59 2.72 10.65 -1.05
C MET A 59 2.68 10.52 0.47
N VAL A 60 1.78 9.68 1.01
CA VAL A 60 1.71 9.42 2.46
C VAL A 60 2.97 8.72 2.96
N LEU A 61 3.49 7.74 2.22
CA LEU A 61 4.73 7.06 2.58
C LEU A 61 5.94 8.01 2.53
N SER A 62 6.00 8.91 1.55
CA SER A 62 7.00 9.99 1.50
C SER A 62 6.95 10.86 2.76
N ALA A 63 5.76 11.37 3.12
CA ALA A 63 5.58 12.18 4.31
C ALA A 63 5.93 11.43 5.61
N LEU A 64 5.49 10.18 5.75
CA LEU A 64 5.81 9.35 6.91
C LEU A 64 7.32 9.09 7.01
N GLN A 65 8.00 8.87 5.89
CA GLN A 65 9.45 8.70 5.86
C GLN A 65 10.17 9.98 6.30
N HIS A 66 9.72 11.14 5.84
CA HIS A 66 10.24 12.44 6.27
C HIS A 66 10.08 12.61 7.79
N TYR A 67 8.88 12.43 8.33
CA TYR A 67 8.64 12.58 9.78
C TYR A 67 9.31 11.50 10.64
N ALA A 68 9.58 10.31 10.08
CA ALA A 68 10.34 9.27 10.76
C ALA A 68 11.84 9.61 10.89
N LYS A 69 12.36 10.47 9.99
CA LYS A 69 13.75 10.97 10.00
C LYS A 69 13.89 12.26 10.81
N THR A 70 12.85 13.09 10.84
CA THR A 70 12.83 14.35 11.60
C THR A 70 12.71 14.10 13.10
N SER A 71 13.58 14.71 13.90
CA SER A 71 13.52 14.62 15.36
C SER A 71 12.22 15.21 15.89
N GLY A 72 11.43 14.42 16.62
CA GLY A 72 10.19 14.87 17.23
C GLY A 72 9.46 13.76 17.98
N PRO A 73 8.44 14.12 18.79
CA PRO A 73 7.73 13.17 19.66
C PRO A 73 6.97 12.08 18.89
N TYR A 74 6.75 12.28 17.59
CA TYR A 74 5.99 11.35 16.73
C TYR A 74 6.86 10.57 15.73
N SER A 75 8.20 10.71 15.78
CA SER A 75 9.12 10.08 14.84
C SER A 75 9.02 8.55 14.84
N ASP A 76 8.99 7.93 16.02
CA ASP A 76 8.84 6.48 16.16
C ASP A 76 7.47 5.98 15.66
N LYS A 77 6.41 6.75 15.93
CA LYS A 77 5.07 6.45 15.43
C LYS A 77 5.01 6.54 13.91
N ALA A 78 5.63 7.55 13.31
CA ALA A 78 5.71 7.69 11.86
C ALA A 78 6.47 6.51 11.23
N ARG A 79 7.59 6.09 11.85
CA ARG A 79 8.38 4.93 11.40
C ARG A 79 7.58 3.62 11.45
N GLN A 80 6.82 3.41 12.52
CA GLN A 80 5.96 2.23 12.68
C GLN A 80 4.87 2.20 11.60
N ILE A 81 4.15 3.31 11.41
CA ILE A 81 3.07 3.40 10.42
C ILE A 81 3.65 3.23 8.99
N TYR A 82 4.79 3.85 8.70
CA TYR A 82 5.50 3.70 7.43
C TYR A 82 5.78 2.22 7.11
N GLY A 83 6.41 1.50 8.05
CA GLY A 83 6.77 0.09 7.86
C GLY A 83 5.55 -0.80 7.63
N GLN A 84 4.49 -0.59 8.39
CA GLN A 84 3.24 -1.35 8.24
C GLN A 84 2.57 -1.07 6.89
N LEU A 85 2.38 0.20 6.53
CA LEU A 85 1.69 0.59 5.30
C LEU A 85 2.44 0.10 4.06
N ARG A 86 3.77 0.32 4.02
CA ARG A 86 4.62 -0.14 2.92
C ARG A 86 4.52 -1.65 2.73
N THR A 87 4.65 -2.41 3.81
CA THR A 87 4.57 -3.88 3.77
C THR A 87 3.20 -4.36 3.29
N ASN A 88 2.12 -3.75 3.77
CA ASN A 88 0.76 -4.11 3.39
C ASN A 88 0.50 -3.89 1.89
N LEU A 89 0.91 -2.74 1.35
CA LEU A 89 0.73 -2.42 -0.07
C LEU A 89 1.49 -3.39 -0.98
N ILE A 90 2.78 -3.59 -0.71
CA ILE A 90 3.63 -4.49 -1.52
C ILE A 90 3.08 -5.91 -1.48
N THR A 91 2.75 -6.41 -0.28
CA THR A 91 2.24 -7.77 -0.09
C THR A 91 0.92 -7.97 -0.82
N ASN A 92 -0.02 -7.01 -0.72
CA ASN A 92 -1.30 -7.13 -1.38
C ASN A 92 -1.15 -7.09 -2.91
N MET A 93 -0.40 -6.13 -3.45
CA MET A 93 -0.19 -6.02 -4.90
C MET A 93 0.51 -7.26 -5.46
N TYR A 94 1.51 -7.80 -4.76
CA TYR A 94 2.17 -9.06 -5.14
C TYR A 94 1.17 -10.23 -5.16
N ARG A 95 0.39 -10.41 -4.09
CA ARG A 95 -0.63 -11.48 -4.00
C ARG A 95 -1.63 -11.40 -5.14
N VAL A 96 -2.13 -10.19 -5.45
CA VAL A 96 -3.07 -9.99 -6.56
C VAL A 96 -2.39 -10.29 -7.89
N TYR A 97 -1.17 -9.79 -8.11
CA TYR A 97 -0.41 -10.04 -9.33
C TYR A 97 -0.12 -11.53 -9.54
N GLU A 98 0.27 -12.26 -8.50
CA GLU A 98 0.52 -13.71 -8.55
C GLU A 98 -0.76 -14.47 -8.93
N LYS A 99 -1.92 -14.05 -8.42
CA LYS A 99 -3.21 -14.69 -8.68
C LYS A 99 -3.78 -14.35 -10.06
N THR A 100 -3.67 -13.10 -10.51
CA THR A 100 -4.37 -12.62 -11.70
C THR A 100 -3.45 -12.35 -12.89
N GLY A 101 -2.13 -12.25 -12.69
CA GLY A 101 -1.17 -11.85 -13.72
C GLY A 101 -1.19 -10.37 -14.08
N HIS A 102 -1.95 -9.53 -13.35
CA HIS A 102 -2.21 -8.13 -13.69
C HIS A 102 -1.95 -7.19 -12.52
N ILE A 103 -1.48 -5.99 -12.85
CA ILE A 103 -1.47 -4.82 -11.95
C ILE A 103 -2.74 -4.02 -12.23
N TRP A 104 -3.39 -3.57 -11.18
CA TRP A 104 -4.67 -2.86 -11.25
C TRP A 104 -4.53 -1.38 -10.91
N GLU A 105 -5.48 -0.59 -11.37
CA GLU A 105 -5.59 0.84 -11.17
C GLU A 105 -5.77 1.22 -9.69
N GLN A 106 -6.65 0.48 -9.01
CA GLN A 106 -6.95 0.61 -7.58
C GLN A 106 -7.21 -0.76 -6.96
N TYR A 107 -7.22 -0.83 -5.62
CA TYR A 107 -7.49 -2.06 -4.88
C TYR A 107 -8.58 -1.84 -3.82
N ASP A 108 -9.45 -2.80 -3.60
CA ASP A 108 -10.49 -2.76 -2.59
C ASP A 108 -9.90 -2.71 -1.16
N ASP A 109 -10.34 -1.80 -0.29
CA ASP A 109 -9.82 -1.66 1.08
C ASP A 109 -10.13 -2.84 2.00
N LYS A 110 -11.25 -3.53 1.76
CA LYS A 110 -11.71 -4.66 2.59
C LYS A 110 -11.10 -5.98 2.17
N THR A 111 -11.02 -6.23 0.87
CA THR A 111 -10.63 -7.54 0.30
C THR A 111 -9.24 -7.50 -0.34
N GLY A 112 -8.72 -6.32 -0.65
CA GLY A 112 -7.47 -6.12 -1.36
C GLY A 112 -7.52 -6.53 -2.83
N HIS A 113 -8.68 -6.90 -3.39
CA HIS A 113 -8.79 -7.27 -4.79
C HIS A 113 -8.57 -6.08 -5.72
N GLY A 114 -7.95 -6.32 -6.88
CA GLY A 114 -7.80 -5.29 -7.90
C GLY A 114 -9.13 -4.90 -8.53
N GLN A 115 -9.31 -3.61 -8.77
CA GLN A 115 -10.50 -3.00 -9.38
C GLN A 115 -10.09 -1.96 -10.44
N GLY A 116 -11.03 -1.58 -11.30
CA GLY A 116 -10.80 -0.63 -12.39
C GLY A 116 -10.01 -1.24 -13.55
N SER A 117 -9.18 -0.43 -14.20
CA SER A 117 -8.36 -0.89 -15.32
C SER A 117 -7.30 -1.89 -14.88
N HIS A 118 -7.07 -2.93 -15.70
CA HIS A 118 -6.04 -3.95 -15.46
C HIS A 118 -4.87 -3.82 -16.43
N SER A 119 -3.74 -4.45 -16.10
CA SER A 119 -2.43 -4.17 -16.74
C SER A 119 -2.08 -2.68 -16.68
N PHE A 120 -2.53 -2.00 -15.62
CA PHE A 120 -2.39 -0.56 -15.46
C PHE A 120 -1.02 -0.24 -14.87
N THR A 121 -0.09 0.18 -15.72
CA THR A 121 1.27 0.61 -15.33
C THR A 121 1.39 2.14 -15.28
N GLY A 122 0.29 2.85 -15.02
CA GLY A 122 0.28 4.28 -14.73
C GLY A 122 0.82 4.55 -13.32
N TRP A 123 0.05 5.23 -12.46
CA TRP A 123 0.48 5.49 -11.08
C TRP A 123 0.71 4.21 -10.25
N SER A 124 0.13 3.07 -10.61
CA SER A 124 0.39 1.81 -9.90
C SER A 124 1.84 1.35 -10.02
N SER A 125 2.60 1.85 -11.01
CA SER A 125 4.04 1.60 -11.12
C SER A 125 4.88 2.26 -10.02
N LEU A 126 4.32 3.25 -9.30
CA LEU A 126 4.95 3.85 -8.12
C LEU A 126 5.26 2.84 -7.01
N ILE A 127 4.63 1.65 -7.05
CA ILE A 127 5.00 0.56 -6.14
C ILE A 127 6.48 0.19 -6.22
N VAL A 128 7.12 0.36 -7.38
CA VAL A 128 8.56 0.11 -7.56
C VAL A 128 9.40 1.12 -6.77
N LEU A 129 8.99 2.39 -6.77
CA LEU A 129 9.65 3.43 -5.96
C LEU A 129 9.43 3.17 -4.47
N ILE A 130 8.21 2.80 -4.07
CA ILE A 130 7.89 2.38 -2.70
C ILE A 130 8.78 1.22 -2.25
N MET A 131 8.92 0.18 -3.09
CA MET A 131 9.79 -0.97 -2.80
C MET A 131 11.26 -0.57 -2.69
N SER A 132 11.70 0.41 -3.46
CA SER A 132 13.09 0.91 -3.42
C SER A 132 13.32 1.94 -2.31
N GLU A 133 12.26 2.33 -1.59
CA GLU A 133 12.26 3.40 -0.59
C GLU A 133 12.76 4.75 -1.13
N LEU A 134 12.60 4.96 -2.45
CA LEU A 134 12.96 6.18 -3.17
C LEU A 134 11.72 7.07 -3.23
N TYR A 135 11.80 8.22 -2.55
CA TYR A 135 10.79 9.27 -2.58
C TYR A 135 11.48 10.57 -2.97
N ASP A 136 10.77 11.45 -3.68
CA ASP A 136 11.29 12.77 -4.00
C ASP A 136 11.36 13.61 -2.70
N ASP A 137 12.54 14.20 -2.44
CA ASP A 137 12.84 15.08 -1.29
C ASP A 137 12.44 16.54 -1.56
#